data_AF-M7SHW3-F1
#
_entry.id   AF-M7SHW3-F1
#
_cell.length_a   1.000
_cell.length_b   1.000
_cell.length_c   1.000
_cell.angle_alpha   90.00
_cell.angle_beta   90.00
_cell.angle_gamma   90.00
#
_symmetry.space_group_name_H-M   'P 1'
#
loop_
_entity.id
_entity.type
_entity.pdbx_description
1 polymer ?
#
loop_
_entity_poly.entity_id
_entity_poly.type
_entity_poly.pdbx_seq_one_letter_code
_entity_poly.pdbx_strand_id
1 'polypeptide(L)'
;MLNLKPSVIESALDQAQLSLIVNDQLVQTIQDLKPLFPDLKFYIMSNISREHYKMVQRLGLPWAMFDFIFVLHPSQIVMIDDTVENICAARSVGMYGLLANDKASKSGGTLLNLLQDPLPRAEAYLKTHARNHHCIVEGHESVTLKDNFAQLMIWELTGDGNLIYLRWPSGKLHGTANGQVNGSNGTSTNSDVKNGLWNYFYEEPVLTSRNFPPDADTTSTAYLSLPIEYLPMVADVELVLDAMATNVDPDGIMQTYFALNRPRTTPEVCCNILRVFYRFGHGSDPRIRKTEDWVVSCLKNNACLYGNRHYSTPESFLYFVARLYVECRPSRLANELETVKGRLEERINVPTNPLALGLRILACQLVGIDAKLYGKDVEALLSLQDRDGGWPAGHFCCIGKTGARIGNRGLATSLAAKIIRNERSIL
;
A
#
# COMPACT_ATOMS: atom_id res chain seq x y z
N MET A 1 -36.53 10.50 26.74
CA MET A 1 -36.28 9.16 27.30
C MET A 1 -37.53 8.74 28.04
N LEU A 2 -38.13 7.60 27.69
CA LEU A 2 -39.25 7.02 28.45
C LEU A 2 -38.72 6.69 29.86
N ASN A 3 -39.33 7.25 30.89
CA ASN A 3 -38.93 7.13 32.29
C ASN A 3 -39.39 5.78 32.90
N LEU A 4 -39.12 4.68 32.19
CA LEU A 4 -39.53 3.33 32.58
C LEU A 4 -38.44 2.69 33.44
N LYS A 5 -38.83 2.12 34.58
CA LYS A 5 -37.93 1.32 35.41
C LYS A 5 -37.49 0.07 34.62
N PRO A 6 -36.21 -0.32 34.64
CA PRO A 6 -35.71 -1.51 33.92
C PRO A 6 -36.53 -2.78 34.18
N SER A 7 -37.03 -2.97 35.40
CA SER A 7 -37.87 -4.11 35.79
C SER A 7 -39.23 -4.17 35.07
N VAL A 8 -39.76 -3.03 34.63
CA VAL A 8 -41.02 -2.99 33.87
C VAL A 8 -40.79 -3.42 32.42
N ILE A 9 -39.64 -3.07 31.86
CA ILE A 9 -39.22 -3.51 30.51
C ILE A 9 -38.94 -5.01 30.53
N GLU A 10 -38.24 -5.49 31.55
CA GLU A 10 -37.95 -6.92 31.76
C GLU A 10 -39.25 -7.74 31.87
N SER A 11 -40.20 -7.31 32.71
CA SER A 11 -41.49 -7.99 32.85
C SER A 11 -42.35 -7.95 31.58
N ALA A 12 -42.32 -6.86 30.81
CA ALA A 12 -43.04 -6.77 29.55
C ALA A 12 -42.44 -7.69 28.48
N LEU A 13 -41.11 -7.83 28.44
CA LEU A 13 -40.42 -8.78 27.56
C LEU A 13 -40.73 -10.23 27.97
N ASP A 14 -40.72 -10.55 29.27
CA ASP A 14 -41.12 -11.87 29.77
C ASP A 14 -42.57 -12.21 29.37
N GLN A 15 -43.50 -11.27 29.50
CA GLN A 15 -44.89 -11.48 29.09
C GLN A 15 -45.06 -11.63 27.58
N ALA A 16 -44.35 -10.84 26.78
CA ALA A 16 -44.35 -10.98 25.32
C ALA A 16 -43.75 -12.31 24.87
N GLN A 17 -42.82 -12.88 25.63
CA GLN A 17 -42.23 -14.19 25.36
C GLN A 17 -43.17 -15.35 25.73
N LEU A 18 -44.03 -15.18 26.74
CA LEU A 18 -45.08 -16.15 27.09
C LEU A 18 -46.17 -16.30 26.00
N SER A 19 -46.27 -15.36 25.06
CA SER A 19 -47.21 -15.45 23.94
C SER A 19 -46.64 -16.19 22.72
N LEU A 20 -45.41 -16.70 22.78
CA LEU A 20 -44.82 -17.51 21.73
C LEU A 20 -45.52 -18.87 21.68
N ILE A 21 -46.18 -19.15 20.55
CA ILE A 21 -46.91 -20.39 20.30
C ILE A 21 -46.20 -21.17 19.19
N VAL A 22 -46.03 -22.47 19.39
CA VAL A 22 -45.47 -23.37 18.38
C VAL A 22 -46.50 -23.62 17.29
N ASN A 23 -46.09 -23.53 16.02
CA ASN A 23 -46.94 -23.93 14.91
C ASN A 23 -46.85 -25.46 14.72
N ASP A 24 -47.68 -26.20 15.45
CA ASP A 24 -47.65 -27.66 15.50
C ASP A 24 -47.89 -28.32 14.13
N GLN A 25 -48.68 -27.69 13.26
CA GLN A 25 -48.93 -28.18 11.90
C GLN A 25 -47.65 -28.19 11.05
N LEU A 26 -46.88 -27.11 11.12
CA LEU A 26 -45.60 -27.00 10.42
C LEU A 26 -44.56 -27.97 10.99
N VAL A 27 -44.52 -28.11 12.32
CA VAL A 27 -43.65 -29.07 13.01
C VAL A 27 -43.93 -30.49 12.54
N GLN A 28 -45.20 -30.91 12.52
CA GLN A 28 -45.59 -32.24 12.06
C GLN A 28 -45.19 -32.47 10.59
N THR A 29 -45.41 -31.47 9.73
CA THR A 29 -45.02 -31.54 8.31
C THR A 29 -43.52 -31.80 8.15
N ILE A 30 -42.68 -31.11 8.93
CA ILE A 30 -41.22 -31.28 8.88
C ILE A 30 -40.82 -32.68 9.41
N GLN A 31 -41.46 -33.15 10.47
CA GLN A 31 -41.21 -34.48 11.02
C GLN A 31 -41.58 -35.59 10.04
N ASP A 32 -42.66 -35.44 9.27
CA ASP A 32 -43.10 -36.41 8.27
C ASP A 32 -42.17 -36.45 7.04
N LEU A 33 -41.56 -35.31 6.68
CA LEU A 33 -40.65 -35.22 5.53
C LEU A 33 -39.28 -35.87 5.79
N LYS A 34 -38.80 -35.87 7.03
CA LYS A 34 -37.43 -36.32 7.36
C LYS A 34 -37.17 -37.81 7.09
N PRO A 35 -38.10 -38.76 7.39
CA PRO A 35 -37.95 -40.16 7.00
C PRO A 35 -38.08 -40.39 5.49
N LEU A 36 -38.86 -39.55 4.79
CA LEU A 36 -39.14 -39.69 3.36
C LEU A 36 -37.95 -39.23 2.50
N PHE A 37 -37.13 -38.30 3.01
CA PHE A 37 -35.99 -37.74 2.31
C PHE A 37 -34.75 -37.70 3.22
N PRO A 38 -34.00 -38.81 3.38
CA PRO A 38 -32.88 -38.92 4.32
C PRO A 38 -31.71 -37.94 4.03
N ASP A 39 -31.58 -37.52 2.78
CA ASP A 39 -30.55 -36.56 2.35
C ASP A 39 -30.96 -35.09 2.58
N LEU A 40 -32.23 -34.84 2.94
CA LEU A 40 -32.75 -33.50 3.17
C LEU A 40 -32.30 -32.99 4.55
N LYS A 41 -31.59 -31.85 4.56
CA LYS A 41 -31.09 -31.18 5.76
C LYS A 41 -31.99 -30.05 6.19
N PHE A 42 -32.37 -30.03 7.46
CA PHE A 42 -33.20 -28.99 8.04
C PHE A 42 -32.39 -28.05 8.91
N TYR A 43 -32.44 -26.76 8.59
CA TYR A 43 -31.73 -25.69 9.28
C TYR A 43 -32.75 -24.77 9.94
N ILE A 44 -32.51 -24.41 11.20
CA ILE A 44 -33.26 -23.32 11.86
C ILE A 44 -32.30 -22.19 12.22
N MET A 45 -32.67 -20.99 11.78
CA MET A 45 -31.92 -19.76 12.00
C MET A 45 -32.84 -18.78 12.69
N SER A 46 -32.43 -18.28 13.85
CA SER A 46 -33.21 -17.29 14.59
C SER A 46 -32.33 -16.11 14.96
N ASN A 47 -32.80 -14.90 14.62
CA ASN A 47 -32.15 -13.64 14.97
C ASN A 47 -32.51 -13.21 16.41
N ILE A 48 -32.29 -14.11 17.37
CA ILE A 48 -32.55 -13.88 18.80
C ILE A 48 -31.26 -14.07 19.59
N SER A 49 -31.14 -13.38 20.72
CA SER A 49 -29.99 -13.53 21.60
C SER A 49 -29.87 -14.96 22.16
N ARG A 50 -28.68 -15.34 22.62
CA ARG A 50 -28.45 -16.66 23.23
C ARG A 50 -29.33 -16.87 24.47
N GLU A 51 -29.60 -15.80 25.21
CA GLU A 51 -30.45 -15.76 26.39
C GLU A 51 -31.92 -16.02 26.01
N HIS A 52 -32.43 -15.38 24.95
CA HIS A 52 -33.76 -15.63 24.44
C HIS A 52 -33.88 -17.02 23.81
N TYR A 53 -32.84 -17.52 23.15
CA TYR A 53 -32.85 -18.89 22.63
C TYR A 53 -33.00 -19.94 23.75
N LYS A 54 -32.38 -19.76 24.92
CA LYS A 54 -32.61 -20.64 26.07
C LYS A 54 -34.07 -20.69 26.50
N MET A 55 -34.83 -19.61 26.29
CA MET A 55 -36.27 -19.57 26.56
C MET A 55 -37.08 -20.20 25.43
N VAL A 56 -36.72 -19.92 24.17
CA VAL A 56 -37.34 -20.59 23.01
C VAL A 56 -37.14 -22.11 23.08
N GLN A 57 -35.99 -22.60 23.56
CA GLN A 57 -35.76 -24.03 23.80
C GLN A 57 -36.76 -24.67 24.79
N ARG A 58 -37.39 -23.87 25.66
CA ARG A 58 -38.45 -24.33 26.57
C ARG A 58 -39.79 -24.48 25.88
N LEU A 59 -39.96 -23.90 24.69
CA LEU A 59 -41.10 -24.23 23.83
C LEU A 59 -40.96 -25.69 23.43
N GLY A 60 -42.07 -26.43 23.46
CA GLY A 60 -42.15 -27.88 23.20
C GLY A 60 -41.83 -28.30 21.76
N LEU A 61 -40.98 -27.56 21.06
CA LEU A 61 -40.48 -27.89 19.73
C LEU A 61 -39.61 -29.16 19.79
N PRO A 62 -39.78 -30.10 18.85
CA PRO A 62 -38.93 -31.27 18.73
C PRO A 62 -37.60 -30.90 18.06
N TRP A 63 -36.73 -30.21 18.80
CA TRP A 63 -35.47 -29.62 18.32
C TRP A 63 -34.56 -30.56 17.52
N ALA A 64 -34.62 -31.88 17.80
CA ALA A 64 -33.89 -32.91 17.07
C ALA A 64 -34.30 -33.06 15.59
N MET A 65 -35.40 -32.44 15.17
CA MET A 65 -35.78 -32.40 13.76
C MET A 65 -34.85 -31.53 12.91
N PHE A 66 -34.13 -30.59 13.52
CA PHE A 66 -33.14 -29.76 12.83
C PHE A 66 -31.75 -30.39 12.90
N ASP A 67 -31.04 -30.40 11.77
CA ASP A 67 -29.64 -30.85 11.70
C ASP A 67 -28.68 -29.81 12.30
N PHE A 68 -29.04 -28.52 12.20
CA PHE A 68 -28.25 -27.42 12.76
C PHE A 68 -29.15 -26.30 13.29
N ILE A 69 -28.75 -25.73 14.44
CA ILE A 69 -29.44 -24.60 15.06
C ILE A 69 -28.46 -23.43 15.18
N PHE A 70 -28.76 -22.32 14.51
CA PHE A 70 -27.94 -21.12 14.54
C PHE A 70 -28.61 -20.04 15.37
N VAL A 71 -27.92 -19.64 16.43
CA VAL A 71 -28.29 -18.54 17.32
C VAL A 71 -27.11 -17.59 17.30
N LEU A 72 -27.20 -16.60 16.42
CA LEU A 72 -26.12 -15.67 16.15
C LEU A 72 -26.55 -14.30 16.67
N HIS A 73 -25.68 -13.67 17.44
CA HIS A 73 -25.86 -12.25 17.72
C HIS A 73 -25.68 -11.49 16.40
N PRO A 74 -26.51 -10.48 16.07
CA PRO A 74 -26.39 -9.75 14.81
C PRO A 74 -24.96 -9.28 14.49
N SER A 75 -24.20 -8.86 15.50
CA SER A 75 -22.81 -8.43 15.35
C SER A 75 -21.83 -9.52 14.89
N GLN A 76 -22.28 -10.78 14.80
CA GLN A 76 -21.52 -11.93 14.30
C GLN A 76 -21.94 -12.32 12.88
N ILE A 77 -22.86 -11.58 12.27
CA ILE A 77 -23.43 -11.87 10.95
C ILE A 77 -22.92 -10.84 9.96
N VAL A 78 -22.46 -11.32 8.80
CA VAL A 78 -22.10 -10.50 7.65
C VAL A 78 -23.17 -10.69 6.58
N MET A 79 -23.89 -9.62 6.26
CA MET A 79 -24.82 -9.59 5.13
C MET A 79 -24.10 -9.03 3.90
N ILE A 80 -24.17 -9.75 2.78
CA ILE A 80 -23.62 -9.30 1.50
C ILE A 80 -24.77 -9.28 0.51
N ASP A 81 -25.00 -8.12 -0.11
CA ASP A 81 -26.13 -7.88 -0.99
C ASP A 81 -25.79 -6.74 -1.96
N ASP A 82 -26.37 -6.73 -3.16
CA ASP A 82 -26.17 -5.68 -4.15
C ASP A 82 -27.15 -4.51 -4.01
N THR A 83 -28.15 -4.66 -3.13
CA THR A 83 -29.24 -3.72 -2.92
C THR A 83 -29.03 -2.94 -1.62
N VAL A 84 -29.05 -1.60 -1.71
CA VAL A 84 -28.77 -0.71 -0.58
C VAL A 84 -29.78 -0.89 0.55
N GLU A 85 -31.04 -1.15 0.22
CA GLU A 85 -32.14 -1.36 1.16
C GLU A 85 -31.93 -2.62 2.00
N ASN A 86 -31.46 -3.72 1.40
CA ASN A 86 -31.16 -4.97 2.11
C ASN A 86 -29.98 -4.79 3.07
N ILE A 87 -28.95 -4.07 2.65
CA ILE A 87 -27.81 -3.71 3.51
C ILE A 87 -28.25 -2.78 4.65
N CYS A 88 -29.12 -1.81 4.37
CA CYS A 88 -29.68 -0.92 5.38
C CYS A 88 -30.47 -1.71 6.43
N ALA A 89 -31.35 -2.61 5.98
CA ALA A 89 -32.14 -3.48 6.85
C ALA A 89 -31.24 -4.35 7.74
N ALA A 90 -30.22 -5.00 7.16
CA ALA A 90 -29.28 -5.83 7.92
C ALA A 90 -28.49 -5.02 8.96
N ARG A 91 -27.98 -3.84 8.58
CA ARG A 91 -27.26 -2.95 9.51
C ARG A 91 -28.18 -2.39 10.60
N SER A 92 -29.46 -2.16 10.32
CA SER A 92 -30.44 -1.65 11.30
C SER A 92 -30.61 -2.58 12.51
N VAL A 93 -30.39 -3.88 12.33
CA VAL A 93 -30.48 -4.88 13.40
C VAL A 93 -29.12 -5.27 13.98
N GLY A 94 -28.04 -4.60 13.59
CA GLY A 94 -26.69 -4.78 14.13
C GLY A 94 -25.79 -5.76 13.35
N MET A 95 -26.18 -6.19 12.15
CA MET A 95 -25.33 -6.99 11.27
C MET A 95 -24.27 -6.13 10.56
N TYR A 96 -23.15 -6.75 10.20
CA TYR A 96 -22.18 -6.11 9.33
C TYR A 96 -22.66 -6.21 7.88
N GLY A 97 -23.01 -5.09 7.26
CA GLY A 97 -23.54 -5.05 5.89
C GLY A 97 -22.48 -4.63 4.87
N LEU A 98 -22.25 -5.47 3.86
CA LEU A 98 -21.36 -5.24 2.73
C LEU A 98 -22.15 -5.11 1.43
N LEU A 99 -22.20 -3.90 0.87
CA LEU A 99 -22.82 -3.66 -0.43
C LEU A 99 -21.93 -4.19 -1.55
N ALA A 100 -22.39 -5.21 -2.26
CA ALA A 100 -21.72 -5.80 -3.41
C ALA A 100 -22.20 -5.13 -4.71
N ASN A 101 -21.53 -4.07 -5.13
CA ASN A 101 -21.75 -3.49 -6.46
C ASN A 101 -20.96 -4.24 -7.54
N ASP A 102 -21.28 -4.03 -8.83
CA ASP A 102 -20.77 -4.70 -10.05
C ASP A 102 -19.22 -4.85 -10.18
N LYS A 103 -18.44 -4.33 -9.24
CA LYS A 103 -17.03 -4.67 -9.06
C LYS A 103 -16.88 -5.81 -8.05
N ALA A 104 -17.39 -6.99 -8.39
CA ALA A 104 -17.36 -8.22 -7.57
C ALA A 104 -15.96 -8.60 -7.02
N SER A 105 -14.88 -8.09 -7.63
CA SER A 105 -13.50 -8.25 -7.13
C SER A 105 -13.24 -7.52 -5.80
N LYS A 106 -13.87 -6.36 -5.55
CA LYS A 106 -13.67 -5.58 -4.31
C LYS A 106 -14.35 -6.22 -3.09
N SER A 107 -15.53 -6.79 -3.24
CA SER A 107 -16.28 -7.39 -2.11
C SER A 107 -15.56 -8.62 -1.53
N GLY A 108 -14.84 -9.38 -2.36
CA GLY A 108 -14.05 -10.52 -1.90
C GLY A 108 -12.86 -10.12 -1.01
N GLY A 109 -12.16 -9.05 -1.36
CA GLY A 109 -11.06 -8.49 -0.57
C GLY A 109 -11.53 -7.96 0.78
N THR A 110 -12.59 -7.15 0.77
CA THR A 110 -13.20 -6.60 2.00
C THR A 110 -13.70 -7.69 2.93
N LEU A 111 -14.38 -8.72 2.40
CA LEU A 111 -14.83 -9.86 3.21
C LEU A 111 -13.66 -10.64 3.80
N LEU A 112 -12.60 -10.89 3.02
CA LEU A 112 -11.41 -11.58 3.53
C LEU A 112 -10.73 -10.77 4.64
N ASN A 113 -10.68 -9.44 4.53
CA ASN A 113 -10.09 -8.58 5.56
C ASN A 113 -10.94 -8.45 6.82
N LEU A 114 -12.24 -8.72 6.72
CA LEU A 114 -13.11 -8.87 7.87
C LEU A 114 -12.86 -10.20 8.62
N LEU A 115 -12.48 -11.24 7.89
CA LEU A 115 -12.33 -12.61 8.43
C LEU A 115 -10.87 -13.00 8.73
N GLN A 116 -9.91 -12.31 8.13
CA GLN A 116 -8.48 -12.61 8.21
C GLN A 116 -7.70 -11.32 8.38
N ASP A 117 -6.58 -11.40 9.10
CA ASP A 117 -5.68 -10.26 9.26
C ASP A 117 -5.04 -9.88 7.90
N PRO A 118 -5.20 -8.61 7.43
CA PRO A 118 -4.62 -8.16 6.16
C PRO A 118 -3.08 -8.19 6.13
N LEU A 119 -2.40 -8.04 7.26
CA LEU A 119 -0.93 -7.93 7.30
C LEU A 119 -0.23 -9.28 7.00
N PRO A 120 -0.55 -10.40 7.67
CA PRO A 120 0.01 -11.71 7.30
C PRO A 120 -0.27 -12.09 5.85
N ARG A 121 -1.44 -11.70 5.31
CA ARG A 121 -1.77 -11.92 3.89
C ARG A 121 -0.84 -11.14 2.96
N ALA A 122 -0.55 -9.88 3.28
CA ALA A 122 0.41 -9.05 2.55
C ALA A 122 1.82 -9.66 2.59
N GLU A 123 2.27 -10.11 3.76
CA GLU A 123 3.58 -10.75 3.94
C GLU A 123 3.68 -12.08 3.19
N ALA A 124 2.63 -12.88 3.19
CA ALA A 124 2.54 -14.13 2.43
C ALA A 124 2.61 -13.85 0.93
N TYR A 125 1.91 -12.83 0.43
CA TYR A 125 2.01 -12.40 -0.97
C TYR A 125 3.45 -12.04 -1.34
N LEU A 126 4.10 -11.18 -0.54
CA LEU A 126 5.47 -10.72 -0.79
C LEU A 126 6.47 -11.88 -0.85
N LYS A 127 6.37 -12.83 0.08
CA LYS A 127 7.23 -14.02 0.14
C LYS A 127 6.97 -15.00 -1.01
N THR A 128 5.71 -15.24 -1.34
CA THR A 128 5.33 -16.16 -2.43
C THR A 128 5.81 -15.65 -3.79
N HIS A 129 5.87 -14.33 -3.96
CA HIS A 129 6.33 -13.66 -5.18
C HIS A 129 7.75 -13.09 -5.05
N ALA A 130 8.54 -13.57 -4.08
CA ALA A 130 9.92 -13.11 -3.89
C ALA A 130 10.70 -13.20 -5.22
N ARG A 131 11.41 -12.12 -5.55
CA ARG A 131 12.17 -11.92 -6.78
C ARG A 131 11.33 -11.89 -8.07
N ASN A 132 10.01 -11.78 -7.97
CA ASN A 132 9.09 -11.69 -9.10
C ASN A 132 8.18 -10.44 -9.04
N HIS A 133 8.60 -9.41 -8.30
CA HIS A 133 7.87 -8.13 -8.15
C HIS A 133 8.09 -7.19 -9.35
N HIS A 134 7.71 -7.62 -10.55
CA HIS A 134 7.93 -6.84 -11.79
C HIS A 134 6.99 -5.64 -11.90
N CYS A 135 7.45 -4.59 -12.60
CA CYS A 135 6.60 -3.49 -12.97
C CYS A 135 5.66 -3.87 -14.13
N ILE A 136 4.49 -3.26 -14.12
CA ILE A 136 3.46 -3.35 -15.16
C ILE A 136 3.38 -1.99 -15.85
N VAL A 137 3.30 -2.02 -17.18
CA VAL A 137 3.12 -0.82 -18.00
C VAL A 137 1.69 -0.81 -18.54
N GLU A 138 0.93 0.25 -18.21
CA GLU A 138 -0.47 0.39 -18.63
C GLU A 138 -0.58 0.43 -20.16
N GLY A 139 -1.47 -0.38 -20.73
CA GLY A 139 -1.65 -0.54 -22.18
C GLY A 139 -0.58 -1.39 -22.88
N HIS A 140 0.31 -2.03 -22.10
CA HIS A 140 1.39 -2.88 -22.58
C HIS A 140 1.52 -4.14 -21.70
N GLU A 141 0.42 -4.87 -21.50
CA GLU A 141 0.33 -5.99 -20.55
C GLU A 141 1.24 -7.17 -20.91
N SER A 142 1.62 -7.31 -22.18
CA SER A 142 2.57 -8.33 -22.65
C SER A 142 4.03 -7.98 -22.37
N VAL A 143 4.31 -6.76 -21.92
CA VAL A 143 5.67 -6.27 -21.68
C VAL A 143 6.00 -6.39 -20.20
N THR A 144 6.96 -7.26 -19.87
CA THR A 144 7.53 -7.32 -18.53
C THR A 144 8.58 -6.22 -18.37
N LEU A 145 8.37 -5.32 -17.40
CA LEU A 145 9.35 -4.30 -17.04
C LEU A 145 10.05 -4.70 -15.74
N LYS A 146 11.35 -4.98 -15.82
CA LYS A 146 12.21 -5.13 -14.65
C LYS A 146 13.02 -3.86 -14.43
N ASP A 147 12.85 -3.26 -13.25
CA ASP A 147 13.56 -2.06 -12.84
C ASP A 147 14.30 -2.29 -11.52
N ASN A 148 15.32 -1.47 -11.25
CA ASN A 148 16.00 -1.42 -9.96
C ASN A 148 15.27 -0.51 -8.96
N PHE A 149 14.57 0.53 -9.45
CA PHE A 149 14.02 1.59 -8.60
C PHE A 149 12.97 1.10 -7.60
N ALA A 150 11.90 0.46 -8.10
CA ALA A 150 10.85 -0.12 -7.29
C ALA A 150 11.39 -1.25 -6.40
N GLN A 151 12.39 -2.01 -6.86
CA GLN A 151 13.04 -3.05 -6.05
C GLN A 151 13.76 -2.45 -4.85
N LEU A 152 14.51 -1.37 -5.04
CA LEU A 152 15.17 -0.66 -3.94
C LEU A 152 14.15 -0.09 -2.95
N MET A 153 13.05 0.48 -3.43
CA MET A 153 11.97 0.95 -2.56
C MET A 153 11.31 -0.20 -1.78
N ILE A 154 11.08 -1.37 -2.41
CA ILE A 154 10.56 -2.56 -1.72
C ILE A 154 11.54 -2.99 -0.61
N TRP A 155 12.84 -3.04 -0.91
CA TRP A 155 13.85 -3.40 0.08
C TRP A 155 13.85 -2.42 1.27
N GLU A 156 13.80 -1.12 1.00
CA GLU A 156 13.74 -0.12 2.06
C GLU A 156 12.50 -0.27 2.96
N LEU A 157 11.33 -0.48 2.36
CA LEU A 157 10.06 -0.60 3.09
C LEU A 157 9.98 -1.87 3.94
N THR A 158 10.60 -2.94 3.48
CA THR A 158 10.48 -4.28 4.07
C THR A 158 11.66 -4.67 4.95
N GLY A 159 12.84 -4.13 4.68
CA GLY A 159 14.11 -4.58 5.25
C GLY A 159 14.59 -5.94 4.76
N ASP A 160 13.90 -6.56 3.78
CA ASP A 160 14.18 -7.93 3.34
C ASP A 160 14.67 -7.99 1.89
N GLY A 161 15.99 -8.12 1.74
CA GLY A 161 16.65 -8.25 0.45
C GLY A 161 16.30 -9.53 -0.31
N ASN A 162 15.73 -10.55 0.35
CA ASN A 162 15.34 -11.80 -0.34
C ASN A 162 14.12 -11.62 -1.24
N LEU A 163 13.32 -10.57 -1.00
CA LEU A 163 12.12 -10.28 -1.76
C LEU A 163 12.42 -9.73 -3.16
N ILE A 164 13.63 -9.19 -3.38
CA ILE A 164 13.94 -8.36 -4.53
C ILE A 164 15.01 -8.97 -5.44
N TYR A 165 15.12 -8.41 -6.64
CA TYR A 165 16.24 -8.60 -7.55
C TYR A 165 16.89 -7.25 -7.86
N LEU A 166 18.20 -7.23 -8.12
CA LEU A 166 18.93 -6.02 -8.52
C LEU A 166 20.01 -6.32 -9.53
N ARG A 167 20.24 -5.37 -10.46
CA ARG A 167 21.44 -5.34 -11.29
C ARG A 167 22.30 -4.19 -10.79
N TRP A 168 23.43 -4.57 -10.19
CA TRP A 168 24.40 -3.63 -9.66
C TRP A 168 25.08 -2.86 -10.80
N PRO A 169 25.61 -1.65 -10.55
CA PRO A 169 26.36 -0.89 -11.55
C PRO A 169 27.55 -1.65 -12.13
N SER A 170 28.16 -2.53 -11.32
CA SER A 170 29.23 -3.46 -11.74
C SER A 170 28.77 -4.56 -12.71
N GLY A 171 27.48 -4.66 -13.01
CA GLY A 171 26.88 -5.72 -13.82
C GLY A 171 26.55 -7.00 -13.05
N LYS A 172 26.93 -7.11 -11.77
CA LYS A 172 26.54 -8.24 -10.91
C LYS A 172 25.02 -8.31 -10.76
N LEU A 173 24.48 -9.52 -10.73
CA LEU A 173 23.06 -9.76 -10.52
C LEU A 173 22.84 -10.29 -9.10
N HIS A 174 21.93 -9.68 -8.36
CA HIS A 174 21.41 -10.24 -7.12
C HIS A 174 20.12 -11.02 -7.41
N GLY A 175 20.02 -12.22 -6.87
CA GLY A 175 18.80 -13.05 -6.98
C GLY A 175 18.89 -14.23 -7.96
N THR A 176 19.95 -14.35 -8.76
CA THR A 176 20.26 -15.55 -9.56
C THR A 176 21.26 -16.45 -8.82
N ALA A 177 20.84 -17.67 -8.48
CA ALA A 177 21.80 -18.76 -8.29
C ALA A 177 22.35 -19.09 -9.69
N ASN A 178 23.67 -19.11 -9.84
CA ASN A 178 24.42 -19.39 -11.07
C ASN A 178 24.67 -18.20 -12.01
N GLY A 179 25.76 -17.51 -11.73
CA GLY A 179 26.61 -16.88 -12.74
C GLY A 179 28.05 -16.91 -12.24
N GLN A 180 28.86 -17.83 -12.75
CA GLN A 180 30.31 -17.78 -12.56
C GLN A 180 30.81 -16.41 -13.05
N VAL A 181 31.35 -15.61 -12.14
CA VAL A 181 32.09 -14.40 -12.50
C VAL A 181 33.56 -14.76 -12.46
N ASN A 182 34.19 -14.81 -13.63
CA ASN A 182 35.64 -14.85 -13.76
C ASN A 182 36.20 -13.59 -13.10
N GLY A 183 36.84 -13.77 -11.94
CA GLY A 183 37.48 -12.70 -11.20
C GLY A 183 38.65 -12.11 -11.98
N SER A 184 38.53 -10.86 -12.38
CA SER A 184 39.68 -10.00 -12.64
C SER A 184 39.90 -9.12 -11.41
N ASN A 185 41.11 -9.22 -10.87
CA ASN A 185 41.60 -8.61 -9.64
C ASN A 185 41.35 -7.09 -9.51
N GLY A 186 40.80 -6.67 -8.38
CA GLY A 186 41.54 -5.85 -7.41
C GLY A 186 41.85 -4.37 -7.70
N THR A 187 41.37 -3.74 -8.77
CA THR A 187 41.27 -2.27 -8.80
C THR A 187 40.03 -1.84 -8.03
N SER A 188 40.20 -1.03 -6.98
CA SER A 188 39.15 -0.71 -5.99
C SER A 188 37.86 -0.25 -6.67
N THR A 189 36.85 -1.12 -6.68
CA THR A 189 35.50 -0.82 -7.22
C THR A 189 34.94 0.48 -6.66
N ASN A 190 35.36 0.83 -5.44
CA ASN A 190 34.98 2.03 -4.70
C ASN A 190 35.48 3.35 -5.34
N SER A 191 36.60 3.36 -6.07
CA SER A 191 37.21 4.60 -6.60
C SER A 191 36.68 5.02 -7.98
N ASP A 192 35.90 4.18 -8.66
CA ASP A 192 35.30 4.51 -9.95
C ASP A 192 33.83 4.87 -9.77
N VAL A 193 33.50 6.15 -9.95
CA VAL A 193 32.14 6.68 -9.80
C VAL A 193 31.11 5.89 -10.62
N LYS A 194 31.49 5.32 -11.77
CA LYS A 194 30.57 4.52 -12.59
C LYS A 194 30.03 3.29 -11.84
N ASN A 195 30.78 2.76 -10.88
CA ASN A 195 30.32 1.65 -10.04
C ASN A 195 29.34 2.09 -8.93
N GLY A 196 29.04 3.38 -8.82
CA GLY A 196 28.01 3.94 -7.95
C GLY A 196 26.82 4.54 -8.69
N LEU A 197 26.88 4.71 -10.01
CA LEU A 197 25.76 5.27 -10.78
C LEU A 197 24.80 4.17 -11.21
N TRP A 198 23.61 4.14 -10.61
CA TRP A 198 22.59 3.13 -10.88
C TRP A 198 21.68 3.53 -12.04
N ASN A 199 21.18 2.51 -12.73
CA ASN A 199 20.21 2.66 -13.81
C ASN A 199 18.83 2.17 -13.36
N TYR A 200 17.79 2.92 -13.76
CA TYR A 200 16.40 2.50 -13.59
C TYR A 200 16.15 1.07 -14.10
N PHE A 201 16.64 0.71 -15.29
CA PHE A 201 16.37 -0.60 -15.87
C PHE A 201 17.32 -1.67 -15.31
N TYR A 202 16.73 -2.79 -14.87
CA TYR A 202 17.48 -3.98 -14.51
C TYR A 202 18.04 -4.67 -15.77
N GLU A 203 17.28 -4.70 -16.85
CA GLU A 203 17.63 -5.36 -18.11
C GLU A 203 17.69 -4.33 -19.26
N GLU A 204 17.53 -4.78 -20.51
CA GLU A 204 17.44 -3.89 -21.66
C GLU A 204 16.29 -2.87 -21.50
N PRO A 205 16.49 -1.60 -21.88
CA PRO A 205 15.48 -0.57 -21.72
C PRO A 205 14.23 -0.87 -22.55
N VAL A 206 13.07 -0.70 -21.91
CA VAL A 206 11.76 -1.00 -22.49
C VAL A 206 11.04 0.28 -22.90
N LEU A 207 10.46 0.30 -24.11
CA LEU A 207 9.65 1.41 -24.65
C LEU A 207 10.37 2.78 -24.64
N THR A 208 11.70 2.75 -24.69
CA THR A 208 12.57 3.93 -24.66
C THR A 208 13.73 3.75 -25.65
N SER A 209 14.73 4.62 -25.59
CA SER A 209 15.98 4.47 -26.32
C SER A 209 16.71 3.18 -25.97
N ARG A 210 17.38 2.55 -26.95
CA ARG A 210 18.23 1.36 -26.74
C ARG A 210 19.31 1.59 -25.67
N ASN A 211 19.99 2.73 -25.72
CA ASN A 211 20.98 3.11 -24.71
C ASN A 211 20.30 4.05 -23.71
N PHE A 212 20.10 3.58 -22.47
CA PHE A 212 19.51 4.37 -21.39
C PHE A 212 20.57 4.62 -20.31
N PRO A 213 20.83 5.88 -19.92
CA PRO A 213 21.90 6.20 -18.99
C PRO A 213 21.50 5.91 -17.53
N PRO A 214 22.47 5.77 -16.62
CA PRO A 214 22.22 5.88 -15.19
C PRO A 214 21.50 7.18 -14.83
N ASP A 215 20.73 7.13 -13.76
CA ASP A 215 19.92 8.24 -13.28
C ASP A 215 20.13 8.49 -11.78
N ALA A 216 20.01 9.75 -11.39
CA ALA A 216 20.24 10.21 -10.04
C ALA A 216 19.15 9.73 -9.07
N ASP A 217 17.97 9.36 -9.56
CA ASP A 217 16.86 8.90 -8.73
C ASP A 217 17.14 7.50 -8.18
N THR A 218 17.37 6.55 -9.09
CA THR A 218 17.74 5.17 -8.76
C THR A 218 19.06 5.13 -8.01
N THR A 219 20.03 5.97 -8.39
CA THR A 219 21.29 6.11 -7.65
C THR A 219 21.02 6.55 -6.22
N SER A 220 20.23 7.60 -6.02
CA SER A 220 19.92 8.09 -4.67
C SER A 220 19.17 7.07 -3.84
N THR A 221 18.15 6.43 -4.41
CA THR A 221 17.38 5.37 -3.74
C THR A 221 18.29 4.21 -3.35
N ALA A 222 19.29 3.84 -4.16
CA ALA A 222 20.24 2.79 -3.80
C ALA A 222 21.04 3.13 -2.54
N TYR A 223 21.69 4.29 -2.49
CA TYR A 223 22.48 4.71 -1.33
C TYR A 223 21.61 4.91 -0.07
N LEU A 224 20.33 5.23 -0.23
CA LEU A 224 19.39 5.38 0.89
C LEU A 224 18.83 4.05 1.41
N SER A 225 18.86 2.99 0.59
CA SER A 225 18.19 1.70 0.88
C SER A 225 19.16 0.56 1.18
N LEU A 226 20.40 0.64 0.67
CA LEU A 226 21.40 -0.39 0.88
C LEU A 226 21.78 -0.48 2.37
N PRO A 227 21.79 -1.68 2.96
CA PRO A 227 22.40 -1.89 4.27
C PRO A 227 23.88 -1.51 4.26
N ILE A 228 24.41 -1.07 5.41
CA ILE A 228 25.74 -0.48 5.52
C ILE A 228 26.85 -1.41 5.03
N GLU A 229 26.67 -2.72 5.19
CA GLU A 229 27.59 -3.76 4.73
C GLU A 229 27.71 -3.86 3.20
N TYR A 230 26.75 -3.32 2.45
CA TYR A 230 26.78 -3.30 0.98
C TYR A 230 27.36 -1.99 0.41
N LEU A 231 27.47 -0.92 1.20
CA LEU A 231 28.04 0.35 0.71
C LEU A 231 29.48 0.20 0.18
N PRO A 232 30.38 -0.62 0.77
CA PRO A 232 31.70 -0.86 0.19
C PRO A 232 31.70 -1.58 -1.17
N MET A 233 30.56 -2.12 -1.61
CA MET A 233 30.44 -2.80 -2.90
C MET A 233 30.12 -1.87 -4.07
N VAL A 234 29.75 -0.62 -3.79
CA VAL A 234 29.49 0.45 -4.77
C VAL A 234 30.59 1.51 -4.69
N ALA A 235 30.51 2.56 -5.52
CA ALA A 235 31.48 3.65 -5.47
C ALA A 235 31.37 4.44 -4.16
N ASP A 236 32.42 5.20 -3.86
CA ASP A 236 32.46 6.05 -2.68
C ASP A 236 31.34 7.07 -2.78
N VAL A 237 30.62 7.25 -1.67
CA VAL A 237 29.50 8.19 -1.64
C VAL A 237 29.96 9.61 -1.98
N GLU A 238 31.19 10.00 -1.60
CA GLU A 238 31.75 11.30 -1.94
C GLU A 238 31.84 11.51 -3.46
N LEU A 239 32.28 10.47 -4.20
CA LEU A 239 32.36 10.52 -5.67
C LEU A 239 30.97 10.65 -6.31
N VAL A 240 29.96 9.99 -5.74
CA VAL A 240 28.59 10.05 -6.23
C VAL A 240 27.95 11.41 -5.94
N LEU A 241 28.17 11.97 -4.74
CA LEU A 241 27.72 13.30 -4.37
C LEU A 241 28.36 14.36 -5.27
N ASP A 242 29.66 14.28 -5.53
CA ASP A 242 30.36 15.17 -6.46
C ASP A 242 29.82 15.08 -7.89
N ALA A 243 29.52 13.86 -8.36
CA ALA A 243 28.90 13.67 -9.67
C ALA A 243 27.50 14.29 -9.76
N MET A 244 26.68 14.19 -8.71
CA MET A 244 25.38 14.85 -8.64
C MET A 244 25.52 16.38 -8.59
N ALA A 245 26.40 16.90 -7.74
CA ALA A 245 26.62 18.34 -7.58
C ALA A 245 27.18 19.02 -8.84
N THR A 246 27.92 18.28 -9.67
CA THR A 246 28.46 18.78 -10.94
C THR A 246 27.44 18.64 -12.08
N ASN A 247 26.49 17.71 -11.98
CA ASN A 247 25.48 17.45 -13.00
C ASN A 247 24.26 18.36 -12.84
N VAL A 248 24.45 19.65 -13.13
CA VAL A 248 23.42 20.70 -13.01
C VAL A 248 22.98 21.24 -14.37
N ASP A 249 21.77 21.78 -14.44
CA ASP A 249 21.28 22.55 -15.58
C ASP A 249 21.79 24.02 -15.53
N PRO A 250 21.47 24.87 -16.53
CA PRO A 250 21.91 26.27 -16.53
C PRO A 250 21.44 27.11 -15.33
N ASP A 251 20.38 26.71 -14.63
CA ASP A 251 19.85 27.39 -13.45
C ASP A 251 20.51 26.87 -12.14
N GLY A 252 21.42 25.90 -12.26
CA GLY A 252 22.12 25.27 -11.14
C GLY A 252 21.31 24.16 -10.46
N ILE A 253 20.26 23.65 -11.10
CA ILE A 253 19.41 22.59 -10.56
C ILE A 253 19.97 21.23 -10.99
N MET A 254 20.13 20.31 -10.04
CA MET A 254 20.68 18.98 -10.32
C MET A 254 19.77 18.16 -11.24
N GLN A 255 20.37 17.43 -12.16
CA GLN A 255 19.67 16.75 -13.25
C GLN A 255 19.42 15.26 -12.98
N THR A 256 18.33 14.76 -13.55
CA THR A 256 17.86 13.37 -13.43
C THR A 256 18.82 12.36 -14.05
N TYR A 257 19.36 12.63 -15.24
CA TYR A 257 20.19 11.67 -15.96
C TYR A 257 21.66 12.08 -15.92
N PHE A 258 22.56 11.11 -15.74
CA PHE A 258 24.00 11.32 -15.90
C PHE A 258 24.38 11.28 -17.39
N ALA A 259 23.77 12.16 -18.20
CA ALA A 259 23.96 12.22 -19.65
C ALA A 259 23.66 13.62 -20.22
N LEU A 260 24.66 14.20 -20.90
CA LEU A 260 24.58 15.53 -21.51
C LEU A 260 23.45 15.68 -22.55
N ASN A 261 23.10 14.59 -23.23
CA ASN A 261 22.04 14.58 -24.25
C ASN A 261 20.62 14.38 -23.66
N ARG A 262 20.48 14.30 -22.34
CA ARG A 262 19.19 14.20 -21.65
C ARG A 262 19.08 15.22 -20.52
N PRO A 263 19.14 16.52 -20.84
CA PRO A 263 19.13 17.53 -19.81
C PRO A 263 17.72 17.66 -19.22
N ARG A 264 17.47 17.02 -18.08
CA ARG A 264 16.15 16.91 -17.46
C ARG A 264 16.28 17.11 -15.97
N THR A 265 15.44 17.98 -15.43
CA THR A 265 15.23 18.16 -13.99
C THR A 265 13.86 17.60 -13.63
N THR A 266 13.72 17.07 -12.41
CA THR A 266 12.46 16.47 -11.94
C THR A 266 12.39 16.64 -10.42
N PRO A 267 11.33 17.28 -9.87
CA PRO A 267 11.28 17.62 -8.44
C PRO A 267 11.41 16.40 -7.52
N GLU A 268 10.80 15.28 -7.85
CA GLU A 268 10.89 14.00 -7.11
C GLU A 268 12.34 13.49 -7.04
N VAL A 269 13.05 13.54 -8.16
CA VAL A 269 14.45 13.11 -8.26
C VAL A 269 15.34 14.04 -7.44
N CYS A 270 15.11 15.35 -7.53
CA CYS A 270 15.81 16.34 -6.72
C CYS A 270 15.57 16.13 -5.22
N CYS A 271 14.38 15.72 -4.80
CA CYS A 271 14.14 15.33 -3.41
C CYS A 271 15.07 14.16 -3.00
N ASN A 272 15.16 13.10 -3.80
CA ASN A 272 16.00 11.96 -3.47
C ASN A 272 17.51 12.30 -3.50
N ILE A 273 17.97 13.13 -4.43
CA ILE A 273 19.34 13.65 -4.44
C ILE A 273 19.63 14.36 -3.12
N LEU A 274 18.81 15.37 -2.75
CA LEU A 274 19.00 16.12 -1.52
C LEU A 274 19.01 15.20 -0.30
N ARG A 275 18.16 14.17 -0.28
CA ARG A 275 18.12 13.20 0.83
C ARG A 275 19.45 12.46 1.01
N VAL A 276 20.14 12.09 -0.07
CA VAL A 276 21.47 11.47 0.03
C VAL A 276 22.47 12.47 0.62
N PHE A 277 22.48 13.72 0.15
CA PHE A 277 23.35 14.75 0.73
C PHE A 277 23.14 14.89 2.25
N TYR A 278 21.88 14.99 2.70
CA TYR A 278 21.59 15.08 4.13
C TYR A 278 21.96 13.79 4.89
N ARG A 279 21.62 12.60 4.36
CA ARG A 279 21.91 11.30 4.99
C ARG A 279 23.40 11.10 5.24
N PHE A 280 24.25 11.56 4.33
CA PHE A 280 25.70 11.38 4.38
C PHE A 280 26.46 12.60 4.93
N GLY A 281 25.77 13.55 5.57
CA GLY A 281 26.41 14.65 6.31
C GLY A 281 26.76 15.89 5.48
N HIS A 282 26.27 15.98 4.24
CA HIS A 282 26.54 17.06 3.28
C HIS A 282 25.35 18.01 3.07
N GLY A 283 24.39 18.04 4.01
CA GLY A 283 23.23 18.93 3.93
C GLY A 283 23.56 20.44 3.96
N SER A 284 24.78 20.81 4.35
CA SER A 284 25.28 22.19 4.35
C SER A 284 26.10 22.55 3.10
N ASP A 285 26.25 21.63 2.14
CA ASP A 285 27.02 21.87 0.92
C ASP A 285 26.38 23.00 0.08
N PRO A 286 27.09 24.11 -0.21
CA PRO A 286 26.51 25.23 -0.95
C PRO A 286 26.08 24.85 -2.38
N ARG A 287 26.65 23.79 -2.97
CA ARG A 287 26.33 23.33 -4.33
C ARG A 287 24.89 22.83 -4.45
N ILE A 288 24.27 22.38 -3.35
CA ILE A 288 22.89 21.85 -3.39
C ILE A 288 21.82 22.92 -3.27
N ARG A 289 22.20 24.15 -2.93
CA ARG A 289 21.26 25.19 -2.49
C ARG A 289 20.23 25.58 -3.53
N LYS A 290 20.63 25.67 -4.80
CA LYS A 290 19.69 25.96 -5.91
C LYS A 290 18.64 24.87 -6.08
N THR A 291 19.02 23.62 -5.86
CA THR A 291 18.11 22.47 -5.91
C THR A 291 17.15 22.48 -4.71
N GLU A 292 17.62 22.83 -3.51
CA GLU A 292 16.76 23.05 -2.33
C GLU A 292 15.68 24.10 -2.59
N ASP A 293 16.11 25.30 -3.03
CA ASP A 293 15.20 26.43 -3.26
C ASP A 293 14.16 26.09 -4.34
N TRP A 294 14.56 25.29 -5.35
CA TRP A 294 13.65 24.84 -6.41
C TRP A 294 12.61 23.83 -5.91
N VAL A 295 13.01 22.84 -5.10
CA VAL A 295 12.07 21.88 -4.49
C VAL A 295 11.06 22.60 -3.58
N VAL A 296 11.53 23.57 -2.77
CA VAL A 296 10.66 24.41 -1.94
C VAL A 296 9.67 25.20 -2.80
N SER A 297 10.15 25.77 -3.91
CA SER A 297 9.29 26.49 -4.86
C SER A 297 8.25 25.57 -5.53
N CYS A 298 8.63 24.35 -5.90
CA CYS A 298 7.70 23.36 -6.45
C CYS A 298 6.57 23.02 -5.46
N LEU A 299 6.92 22.85 -4.18
CA LEU A 299 5.96 22.57 -3.11
C LEU A 299 5.02 23.75 -2.83
N LYS A 300 5.57 24.96 -2.71
CA LYS A 300 4.78 26.18 -2.46
C LYS A 300 3.81 26.47 -3.60
N ASN A 301 4.18 26.18 -4.84
CA ASN A 301 3.40 26.51 -6.02
C ASN A 301 2.57 25.35 -6.59
N ASN A 302 2.45 24.21 -5.90
CA ASN A 302 1.73 23.03 -6.40
C ASN A 302 2.20 22.58 -7.79
N ALA A 303 3.50 22.70 -8.08
CA ALA A 303 4.04 22.49 -9.43
C ALA A 303 3.78 21.08 -9.98
N CYS A 304 3.62 20.08 -9.10
CA CYS A 304 3.39 18.68 -9.46
C CYS A 304 1.92 18.24 -9.31
N LEU A 305 0.95 19.16 -9.22
CA LEU A 305 -0.47 18.85 -8.97
C LEU A 305 -1.06 17.80 -9.93
N TYR A 306 -0.59 17.80 -11.19
CA TYR A 306 -1.05 16.90 -12.25
C TYR A 306 0.00 15.84 -12.63
N GLY A 307 1.03 15.66 -11.81
CA GLY A 307 2.23 14.92 -12.18
C GLY A 307 3.12 15.69 -13.17
N ASN A 308 4.10 14.99 -13.73
CA ASN A 308 5.07 15.48 -14.69
C ASN A 308 5.50 14.36 -15.64
N ARG A 309 6.58 14.59 -16.40
CA ARG A 309 7.11 13.65 -17.41
C ARG A 309 7.43 12.26 -16.85
N HIS A 310 7.96 12.19 -15.63
CA HIS A 310 8.46 10.94 -15.03
C HIS A 310 7.53 10.41 -13.95
N TYR A 311 6.73 11.27 -13.32
CA TYR A 311 5.82 10.90 -12.24
C TYR A 311 4.38 11.26 -12.58
N SER A 312 3.51 10.27 -12.53
CA SER A 312 2.11 10.35 -12.98
C SER A 312 1.15 10.96 -11.96
N THR A 313 1.57 11.13 -10.71
CA THR A 313 0.69 11.51 -9.60
C THR A 313 1.34 12.54 -8.67
N PRO A 314 0.58 13.51 -8.13
CA PRO A 314 1.09 14.46 -7.14
C PRO A 314 1.57 13.77 -5.86
N GLU A 315 0.99 12.61 -5.52
CA GLU A 315 1.36 11.85 -4.33
C GLU A 315 2.83 11.40 -4.36
N SER A 316 3.43 11.21 -5.54
CA SER A 316 4.85 10.87 -5.68
C SER A 316 5.75 11.99 -5.17
N PHE A 317 5.50 13.22 -5.61
CA PHE A 317 6.24 14.40 -5.13
C PHE A 317 6.03 14.63 -3.65
N LEU A 318 4.79 14.58 -3.16
CA LEU A 318 4.53 14.80 -1.73
C LEU A 318 5.17 13.72 -0.86
N TYR A 319 5.23 12.47 -1.31
CA TYR A 319 5.92 11.40 -0.60
C TYR A 319 7.44 11.65 -0.50
N PHE A 320 8.10 12.00 -1.60
CA PHE A 320 9.54 12.27 -1.56
C PHE A 320 9.88 13.56 -0.80
N VAL A 321 9.04 14.59 -0.87
CA VAL A 321 9.17 15.79 -0.01
C VAL A 321 8.98 15.44 1.45
N ALA A 322 7.98 14.64 1.82
CA ALA A 322 7.76 14.20 3.20
C ALA A 322 8.99 13.46 3.75
N ARG A 323 9.58 12.58 2.95
CA ARG A 323 10.82 11.89 3.30
C ARG A 323 12.02 12.84 3.43
N LEU A 324 12.15 13.82 2.54
CA LEU A 324 13.20 14.84 2.63
C LEU A 324 13.03 15.69 3.88
N TYR A 325 11.82 16.14 4.18
CA TYR A 325 11.48 16.87 5.39
C TYR A 325 11.89 16.09 6.65
N VAL A 326 11.67 14.77 6.70
CA VAL A 326 12.14 13.95 7.83
C VAL A 326 13.66 13.88 7.88
N GLU A 327 14.30 13.60 6.75
CA GLU A 327 15.75 13.41 6.63
C GLU A 327 16.56 14.64 7.01
N CYS A 328 16.10 15.83 6.61
CA CYS A 328 16.85 17.07 6.81
C CYS A 328 16.56 17.74 8.16
N ARG A 329 15.87 17.08 9.10
CA ARG A 329 15.60 17.68 10.42
C ARG A 329 16.77 17.46 11.39
N PRO A 330 17.17 18.49 12.17
CA PRO A 330 16.76 19.91 12.06
C PRO A 330 17.59 20.66 11.00
N SER A 331 16.93 21.43 10.12
CA SER A 331 17.62 22.34 9.18
C SER A 331 16.71 23.47 8.73
N ARG A 332 17.30 24.48 8.09
CA ARG A 332 16.57 25.55 7.40
C ARG A 332 15.64 24.98 6.32
N LEU A 333 16.10 23.99 5.55
CA LEU A 333 15.30 23.35 4.53
C LEU A 333 14.06 22.66 5.14
N ALA A 334 14.23 21.95 6.27
CA ALA A 334 13.11 21.32 6.95
C ALA A 334 12.00 22.32 7.31
N ASN A 335 12.35 23.50 7.80
CA ASN A 335 11.38 24.54 8.14
C ASN A 335 10.58 25.00 6.90
N GLU A 336 11.22 25.11 5.74
CA GLU A 336 10.54 25.49 4.51
C GLU A 336 9.66 24.36 3.94
N LEU A 337 10.09 23.11 4.13
CA LEU A 337 9.35 21.93 3.67
C LEU A 337 8.20 21.53 4.58
N GLU A 338 8.05 22.12 5.78
CA GLU A 338 6.91 21.85 6.68
C GLU A 338 5.54 22.09 6.01
N THR A 339 5.51 22.94 4.99
CA THR A 339 4.32 23.18 4.14
C THR A 339 3.78 21.88 3.51
N VAL A 340 4.58 20.81 3.42
CA VAL A 340 4.13 19.50 2.94
C VAL A 340 2.95 18.94 3.73
N LYS A 341 2.83 19.26 5.03
CA LYS A 341 1.70 18.83 5.87
C LYS A 341 0.37 19.34 5.30
N GLY A 342 0.28 20.66 5.07
CA GLY A 342 -0.91 21.27 4.47
C GLY A 342 -1.17 20.75 3.05
N ARG A 343 -0.13 20.52 2.25
CA ARG A 343 -0.28 19.91 0.91
C ARG A 343 -0.80 18.49 0.96
N LEU A 344 -0.40 17.69 1.94
CA LEU A 344 -0.94 16.35 2.13
C LEU A 344 -2.40 16.39 2.59
N GLU A 345 -2.74 17.28 3.53
CA GLU A 345 -4.12 17.49 4.00
C GLU A 345 -5.09 17.84 2.86
N GLU A 346 -4.69 18.71 1.93
CA GLU A 346 -5.44 19.04 0.70
C GLU A 346 -5.71 17.80 -0.18
N ARG A 347 -4.88 16.76 -0.08
CA ARG A 347 -4.97 15.54 -0.90
C ARG A 347 -5.70 14.40 -0.20
N ILE A 348 -5.91 14.46 1.11
CA ILE A 348 -6.64 13.42 1.86
C ILE A 348 -8.05 13.27 1.27
N ASN A 349 -8.53 12.03 1.14
CA ASN A 349 -9.81 11.67 0.51
C ASN A 349 -9.95 12.00 -0.99
N VAL A 350 -8.94 12.61 -1.63
CA VAL A 350 -8.98 12.79 -3.08
C VAL A 350 -8.82 11.43 -3.76
N PRO A 351 -9.71 11.04 -4.70
CA PRO A 351 -9.58 9.77 -5.41
C PRO A 351 -8.23 9.65 -6.13
N THR A 352 -7.56 8.52 -5.96
CA THR A 352 -6.29 8.21 -6.62
C THR A 352 -6.15 6.69 -6.80
N ASN A 353 -5.09 6.26 -7.50
CA ASN A 353 -4.83 4.84 -7.72
C ASN A 353 -4.22 4.16 -6.46
N PRO A 354 -4.24 2.82 -6.37
CA PRO A 354 -3.81 2.09 -5.16
C PRO A 354 -2.40 2.42 -4.65
N LEU A 355 -1.42 2.53 -5.55
CA LEU A 355 -0.04 2.78 -5.17
C LEU A 355 0.15 4.24 -4.74
N ALA A 356 -0.44 5.19 -5.46
CA ALA A 356 -0.46 6.60 -5.06
C ALA A 356 -1.17 6.83 -3.72
N LEU A 357 -2.25 6.09 -3.44
CA LEU A 357 -2.93 6.10 -2.14
C LEU A 357 -1.99 5.65 -1.02
N GLY A 358 -1.24 4.55 -1.24
CA GLY A 358 -0.22 4.10 -0.30
C GLY A 358 0.87 5.15 -0.06
N LEU A 359 1.35 5.82 -1.11
CA LEU A 359 2.34 6.91 -0.99
C LEU A 359 1.80 8.07 -0.13
N ARG A 360 0.53 8.49 -0.36
CA ARG A 360 -0.12 9.55 0.43
C ARG A 360 -0.22 9.20 1.91
N ILE A 361 -0.77 8.03 2.23
CA ILE A 361 -0.97 7.62 3.63
C ILE A 361 0.37 7.51 4.35
N LEU A 362 1.37 6.86 3.72
CA LEU A 362 2.68 6.74 4.33
C LEU A 362 3.36 8.12 4.51
N ALA A 363 3.18 9.04 3.55
CA ALA A 363 3.65 10.41 3.70
C ALA A 363 3.00 11.12 4.89
N CYS A 364 1.68 10.98 5.07
CA CYS A 364 0.96 11.50 6.24
C CYS A 364 1.52 10.96 7.55
N GLN A 365 1.75 9.64 7.64
CA GLN A 365 2.37 9.00 8.81
C GLN A 365 3.78 9.56 9.09
N LEU A 366 4.60 9.75 8.05
CA LEU A 366 5.98 10.25 8.18
C LEU A 366 6.05 11.67 8.75
N VAL A 367 5.14 12.55 8.34
CA VAL A 367 5.15 13.96 8.78
C VAL A 367 4.31 14.20 10.04
N GLY A 368 3.63 13.18 10.56
CA GLY A 368 2.85 13.24 11.78
C GLY A 368 1.48 13.92 11.64
N ILE A 369 0.80 13.73 10.50
CA ILE A 369 -0.62 14.13 10.38
C ILE A 369 -1.46 13.21 11.28
N ASP A 370 -2.51 13.76 11.90
CA ASP A 370 -3.45 12.98 12.74
C ASP A 370 -4.15 11.89 11.92
N ALA A 371 -4.07 10.65 12.38
CA ALA A 371 -4.69 9.48 11.75
C ALA A 371 -6.21 9.63 11.54
N LYS A 372 -6.90 10.41 12.37
CA LYS A 372 -8.33 10.71 12.20
C LYS A 372 -8.63 11.43 10.89
N LEU A 373 -7.67 12.17 10.34
CA LEU A 373 -7.87 12.90 9.09
C LEU A 373 -7.85 11.96 7.88
N TYR A 374 -6.94 10.99 7.86
CA TYR A 374 -6.77 10.05 6.74
C TYR A 374 -7.33 8.64 6.99
N GLY A 375 -8.13 8.43 8.03
CA GLY A 375 -8.72 7.11 8.33
C GLY A 375 -9.53 6.51 7.17
N LYS A 376 -10.28 7.34 6.43
CA LYS A 376 -11.00 6.92 5.21
C LYS A 376 -10.06 6.47 4.09
N ASP A 377 -8.88 7.06 3.97
CA ASP A 377 -7.87 6.63 3.01
C ASP A 377 -7.30 5.26 3.39
N VAL A 378 -7.09 5.00 4.69
CA VAL A 378 -6.67 3.68 5.20
C VAL A 378 -7.74 2.63 4.93
N GLU A 379 -9.01 2.93 5.22
CA GLU A 379 -10.14 2.04 4.89
C GLU A 379 -10.20 1.75 3.38
N ALA A 380 -10.06 2.79 2.55
CA ALA A 380 -10.02 2.64 1.10
C ALA A 380 -8.84 1.76 0.67
N LEU A 381 -7.65 1.95 1.23
CA LEU A 381 -6.48 1.12 0.95
C LEU A 381 -6.73 -0.34 1.34
N LEU A 382 -7.25 -0.61 2.54
CA LEU A 382 -7.53 -1.97 3.02
C LEU A 382 -8.59 -2.68 2.15
N SER A 383 -9.56 -1.94 1.64
CA SER A 383 -10.59 -2.50 0.73
C SER A 383 -10.04 -2.96 -0.63
N LEU A 384 -8.81 -2.56 -0.98
CA LEU A 384 -8.16 -2.89 -2.25
C LEU A 384 -7.33 -4.17 -2.19
N GLN A 385 -7.17 -4.82 -1.03
CA GLN A 385 -6.39 -6.06 -0.95
C GLN A 385 -7.06 -7.18 -1.74
N ASP A 386 -6.35 -7.73 -2.72
CA ASP A 386 -6.81 -8.84 -3.55
C ASP A 386 -6.87 -10.15 -2.74
N ARG A 387 -7.51 -11.17 -3.31
CA ARG A 387 -7.64 -12.49 -2.68
C ARG A 387 -6.29 -13.14 -2.36
N ASP A 388 -5.29 -12.95 -3.22
CA ASP A 388 -3.93 -13.48 -3.05
C ASP A 388 -3.12 -12.75 -1.95
N GLY A 389 -3.70 -11.73 -1.32
CA GLY A 389 -3.07 -10.93 -0.27
C GLY A 389 -2.27 -9.74 -0.77
N GLY A 390 -2.08 -9.60 -2.09
CA GLY A 390 -1.42 -8.45 -2.71
C GLY A 390 -2.35 -7.27 -2.92
N TRP A 391 -1.79 -6.14 -3.33
CA TRP A 391 -2.54 -4.97 -3.80
C TRP A 391 -2.41 -4.82 -5.31
N PRO A 392 -3.43 -4.24 -5.98
CA PRO A 392 -3.31 -3.87 -7.38
C PRO A 392 -2.17 -2.86 -7.58
N ALA A 393 -1.54 -2.92 -8.76
CA ALA A 393 -0.26 -2.25 -9.00
C ALA A 393 -0.32 -0.71 -8.92
N GLY A 394 -1.48 -0.11 -9.23
CA GLY A 394 -1.61 1.33 -9.39
C GLY A 394 -0.61 1.90 -10.41
N HIS A 395 -0.25 3.16 -10.26
CA HIS A 395 0.84 3.79 -11.01
C HIS A 395 1.44 4.96 -10.23
N PHE A 396 2.74 5.20 -10.41
CA PHE A 396 3.41 6.39 -9.87
C PHE A 396 4.41 7.00 -10.84
N CYS A 397 5.12 6.21 -11.64
CA CYS A 397 6.03 6.72 -12.66
C CYS A 397 5.50 6.53 -14.09
N CYS A 398 6.19 7.15 -15.05
CA CYS A 398 5.86 7.16 -16.47
C CYS A 398 7.09 6.87 -17.32
N ILE A 399 6.89 6.20 -18.45
CA ILE A 399 7.87 6.18 -19.54
C ILE A 399 7.90 7.57 -20.17
N GLY A 400 8.97 8.32 -19.94
CA GLY A 400 9.05 9.73 -20.34
C GLY A 400 8.95 10.00 -21.85
N LYS A 401 9.03 8.99 -22.72
CA LYS A 401 8.83 9.16 -24.18
C LYS A 401 7.37 8.98 -24.59
N THR A 402 6.65 8.03 -24.01
CA THR A 402 5.29 7.66 -24.41
C THR A 402 4.23 8.18 -23.45
N GLY A 403 4.60 8.53 -22.22
CA GLY A 403 3.66 8.84 -21.13
C GLY A 403 2.97 7.59 -20.56
N ALA A 404 3.35 6.38 -21.01
CA ALA A 404 2.78 5.15 -20.49
C ALA A 404 3.10 5.00 -19.00
N ARG A 405 2.07 4.75 -18.20
CA ARG A 405 2.15 4.71 -16.75
C ARG A 405 2.69 3.38 -16.27
N ILE A 406 3.46 3.42 -15.21
CA ILE A 406 4.16 2.27 -14.64
C ILE A 406 3.70 2.09 -13.19
N GLY A 407 3.33 0.86 -12.84
CA GLY A 407 2.94 0.42 -11.50
C GLY A 407 3.64 -0.85 -11.06
N ASN A 408 3.55 -1.18 -9.78
CA ASN A 408 4.18 -2.38 -9.23
C ASN A 408 3.37 -2.95 -8.05
N ARG A 409 2.86 -4.19 -8.17
CA ARG A 409 2.07 -4.84 -7.10
C ARG A 409 2.91 -5.09 -5.85
N GLY A 410 4.17 -5.49 -6.00
CA GLY A 410 5.09 -5.71 -4.88
C GLY A 410 5.32 -4.44 -4.09
N LEU A 411 5.52 -3.31 -4.76
CA LEU A 411 5.69 -2.01 -4.13
C LEU A 411 4.39 -1.53 -3.45
N ALA A 412 3.24 -1.63 -4.13
CA ALA A 412 1.94 -1.30 -3.54
C ALA A 412 1.66 -2.13 -2.28
N THR A 413 1.97 -3.43 -2.32
CA THR A 413 1.81 -4.34 -1.19
C THR A 413 2.79 -4.01 -0.06
N SER A 414 4.03 -3.66 -0.38
CA SER A 414 5.04 -3.25 0.61
C SER A 414 4.66 -1.96 1.33
N LEU A 415 4.12 -0.98 0.60
CA LEU A 415 3.55 0.24 1.18
C LEU A 415 2.40 -0.08 2.12
N ALA A 416 1.43 -0.89 1.68
CA ALA A 416 0.29 -1.29 2.50
C ALA A 416 0.71 -2.02 3.78
N ALA A 417 1.63 -3.00 3.68
CA ALA A 417 2.15 -3.72 4.84
C ALA A 417 2.84 -2.77 5.83
N LYS A 418 3.63 -1.80 5.34
CA LYS A 418 4.29 -0.79 6.19
C LYS A 418 3.26 0.10 6.90
N ILE A 419 2.24 0.57 6.18
CA ILE A 419 1.16 1.39 6.73
C ILE A 419 0.42 0.63 7.83
N ILE A 420 0.01 -0.63 7.58
CA ILE A 420 -0.73 -1.45 8.57
C ILE A 420 0.11 -1.68 9.83
N ARG A 421 1.42 -1.92 9.69
CA ARG A 421 2.32 -2.03 10.85
C ARG A 421 2.40 -0.74 11.64
N ASN A 422 2.48 0.41 10.97
CA ASN A 422 2.52 1.71 11.63
C ASN A 422 1.21 2.01 12.40
N GLU A 423 0.04 1.71 11.81
CA GLU A 423 -1.26 1.89 12.47
C GLU A 423 -1.36 1.08 13.78
N ARG A 424 -0.78 -0.12 13.81
CA ARG A 424 -0.75 -0.97 15.03
C ARG A 424 0.16 -0.43 16.12
N SER A 425 1.21 0.30 15.77
CA SER A 425 2.14 0.87 16.76
C SER A 425 1.59 2.12 17.44
N ILE A 426 0.48 2.67 16.93
CA ILE A 426 -0.18 3.89 17.45
C ILE A 426 -1.33 3.53 18.41
N LEU A 427 -1.88 2.31 18.31
CA LEU A 427 -2.88 1.72 19.21
C LEU A 427 -2.21 1.01 20.39
#